data_AF-A0A1W9VDY8-F1
#
_entry.id   AF-A0A1W9VDY8-F1
#
_cell.length_a   1.000
_cell.length_b   1.000
_cell.length_c   1.000
_cell.angle_alpha   90.00
_cell.angle_beta   90.00
_cell.angle_gamma   90.00
#
_symmetry.space_group_name_H-M   'P 1'
#
loop_
_entity.id
_entity.type
_entity.pdbx_description
1 polymer ?
#
loop_
_entity_poly.entity_id
_entity_poly.type
_entity_poly.pdbx_seq_one_letter_code
_entity_poly.pdbx_strand_id
1 'polypeptide(L)'
;MKTFSKKPAQHESRASIPCPVCGGVSFVPRWSVGKSHWVACRQCKLLMQNPQPVAEDILERYDDEYFHYEKENEENFLNLMKLGLRDIGFDELVSTSEENRSFLDIGCATGRLSASLKDQGWRAEGVEVCRAAAEFGTRNFGVPIFPGTLEEAGFSDNSFQFVHNSHVIEHINRPDEFMAEIYRVLKPGGYYICATPNSHGLQALLFQEKWRSAIPDHLFLFSLHTLPLLAKKSGFHIIRKKTWGGLGKGCAPDWLKKLVDSMVKPLVWGDVMIYLFQKPHSYEGENPQPD
;
A
#
# COMPACT_ATOMS: atom_id res chain seq x y z
N MET A 1 -3.27 14.82 8.99
CA MET A 1 -3.57 14.69 7.55
C MET A 1 -4.58 13.56 7.41
N LYS A 2 -5.75 13.85 6.86
CA LYS A 2 -6.82 12.87 6.62
C LYS A 2 -6.57 12.28 5.23
N THR A 3 -6.52 10.96 5.11
CA THR A 3 -6.44 10.27 3.80
C THR A 3 -7.64 10.72 2.95
N PHE A 4 -7.42 10.97 1.66
CA PHE A 4 -8.53 11.28 0.75
C PHE A 4 -9.57 10.18 0.82
N SER A 5 -10.83 10.59 0.86
CA SER A 5 -11.95 9.65 0.89
C SER A 5 -13.16 10.33 0.31
N LYS A 6 -13.79 9.66 -0.65
CA LYS A 6 -15.00 10.14 -1.28
C LYS A 6 -16.20 9.42 -0.66
N LYS A 7 -17.29 10.17 -0.45
CA LYS A 7 -18.52 9.55 0.03
C LYS A 7 -19.04 8.58 -1.05
N PRO A 8 -19.34 7.33 -0.70
CA PRO A 8 -19.92 6.36 -1.63
C PRO A 8 -21.15 6.92 -2.37
N ALA A 9 -21.23 6.67 -3.68
CA ALA A 9 -22.39 7.05 -4.48
C ALA A 9 -23.65 6.32 -3.99
N GLN A 10 -24.84 6.87 -4.30
CA GLN A 10 -26.08 6.23 -3.85
C GLN A 10 -26.31 4.86 -4.51
N HIS A 11 -25.82 4.68 -5.73
CA HIS A 11 -26.09 3.54 -6.60
C HIS A 11 -24.94 2.50 -6.68
N GLU A 12 -23.94 2.58 -5.79
CA GLU A 12 -22.82 1.62 -5.82
C GLU A 12 -23.30 0.18 -5.66
N SER A 13 -22.91 -0.66 -6.60
CA SER A 13 -23.06 -2.10 -6.59
C SER A 13 -22.06 -2.73 -5.63
N ARG A 14 -22.50 -3.73 -4.87
CA ARG A 14 -21.66 -4.40 -3.86
C ARG A 14 -21.75 -5.91 -3.98
N ALA A 15 -20.61 -6.56 -3.80
CA ALA A 15 -20.48 -8.01 -3.88
C ALA A 15 -19.82 -8.57 -2.63
N SER A 16 -20.31 -9.72 -2.17
CA SER A 16 -19.63 -10.49 -1.14
C SER A 16 -18.54 -11.34 -1.74
N ILE A 17 -17.37 -11.37 -1.08
CA ILE A 17 -16.22 -12.15 -1.52
C ILE A 17 -15.67 -13.03 -0.39
N PRO A 18 -15.01 -14.16 -0.71
CA PRO A 18 -14.15 -14.87 0.23
C PRO A 18 -12.99 -14.00 0.71
N CYS A 19 -12.38 -14.35 1.83
CA CYS A 19 -11.18 -13.66 2.30
C CYS A 19 -10.01 -13.86 1.32
N PRO A 20 -9.39 -12.79 0.77
CA PRO A 20 -8.33 -12.94 -0.24
C PRO A 20 -7.02 -13.54 0.34
N VAL A 21 -6.82 -13.40 1.66
CA VAL A 21 -5.63 -13.91 2.35
C VAL A 21 -5.68 -15.44 2.50
N CYS A 22 -6.81 -16.00 2.93
CA CYS A 22 -6.90 -17.41 3.33
C CYS A 22 -8.02 -18.22 2.64
N GLY A 23 -8.87 -17.60 1.81
CA GLY A 23 -10.01 -18.24 1.17
C GLY A 23 -11.22 -18.48 2.09
N GLY A 24 -11.12 -18.15 3.38
CA GLY A 24 -12.21 -18.32 4.34
C GLY A 24 -13.48 -17.53 3.97
N VAL A 25 -14.64 -18.17 4.09
CA VAL A 25 -15.97 -17.59 3.77
C VAL A 25 -16.80 -17.26 5.02
N SER A 26 -16.22 -17.41 6.21
CA SER A 26 -16.91 -17.14 7.48
C SER A 26 -16.29 -15.95 8.20
N PHE A 27 -17.15 -15.02 8.64
CA PHE A 27 -16.75 -13.72 9.15
C PHE A 27 -17.45 -13.40 10.48
N VAL A 28 -16.84 -12.48 11.24
CA VAL A 28 -17.42 -11.87 12.44
C VAL A 28 -17.70 -10.40 12.11
N PRO A 29 -18.94 -9.90 12.26
CA PRO A 29 -19.23 -8.48 12.13
C PRO A 29 -18.40 -7.66 13.12
N ARG A 30 -17.94 -6.47 12.70
CA ARG A 30 -17.13 -5.58 13.53
C ARG A 30 -17.80 -4.24 13.74
N TRP A 31 -17.90 -3.43 12.68
CA TRP A 31 -18.54 -2.12 12.72
C TRP A 31 -19.04 -1.73 11.33
N SER A 32 -19.66 -0.56 11.22
CA SER A 32 -20.07 0.01 9.95
C SER A 32 -19.80 1.50 9.93
N VAL A 33 -19.34 2.00 8.78
CA VAL A 33 -19.09 3.43 8.53
C VAL A 33 -19.92 3.84 7.32
N GLY A 34 -21.04 4.51 7.55
CA GLY A 34 -22.03 4.76 6.50
C GLY A 34 -22.56 3.45 5.91
N LYS A 35 -22.41 3.26 4.59
CA LYS A 35 -22.80 2.03 3.88
C LYS A 35 -21.72 0.95 3.86
N SER A 36 -20.54 1.22 4.42
CA SER A 36 -19.43 0.27 4.44
C SER A 36 -19.50 -0.63 5.68
N HIS A 37 -19.76 -1.92 5.46
CA HIS A 37 -19.84 -2.93 6.52
C HIS A 37 -18.51 -3.66 6.69
N TRP A 38 -17.94 -3.57 7.89
CA TRP A 38 -16.65 -4.17 8.21
C TRP A 38 -16.81 -5.49 8.95
N VAL A 39 -16.10 -6.50 8.48
CA VAL A 39 -16.07 -7.83 9.07
C VAL A 39 -14.63 -8.29 9.28
N ALA A 40 -14.42 -9.17 10.26
CA ALA A 40 -13.15 -9.86 10.48
C ALA A 40 -13.26 -11.32 10.01
N CYS A 41 -12.32 -11.79 9.19
CA CYS A 41 -12.25 -13.21 8.82
C CYS A 41 -12.05 -14.07 10.08
N ARG A 42 -12.83 -15.16 10.24
CA ARG A 42 -12.69 -16.03 11.42
C ARG A 42 -11.36 -16.76 11.48
N GLN A 43 -10.73 -17.02 10.32
CA GLN A 43 -9.49 -17.76 10.22
C GLN A 43 -8.26 -16.85 10.42
N CYS A 44 -7.98 -15.97 9.45
CA CYS A 44 -6.75 -15.13 9.48
C CYS A 44 -6.94 -13.76 10.15
N LYS A 45 -8.15 -13.41 10.59
CA LYS A 45 -8.48 -12.12 11.24
C LYS A 45 -8.35 -10.87 10.37
N LEU A 46 -8.17 -11.00 9.05
CA LEU A 46 -8.23 -9.86 8.12
C LEU A 46 -9.54 -9.08 8.33
N LEU A 47 -9.41 -7.77 8.53
CA LEU A 47 -10.52 -6.83 8.51
C LEU A 47 -10.75 -6.39 7.07
N MET A 48 -12.01 -6.49 6.62
CA MET A 48 -12.38 -6.16 5.24
C MET A 48 -13.82 -5.66 5.18
N GLN A 49 -14.11 -4.86 4.16
CA GLN A 49 -15.49 -4.59 3.77
C GLN A 49 -16.10 -5.85 3.15
N ASN A 50 -17.25 -6.28 3.65
CA ASN A 50 -17.99 -7.39 3.05
C ASN A 50 -19.51 -7.22 3.31
N PRO A 51 -20.34 -7.01 2.27
CA PRO A 51 -19.97 -6.88 0.85
C PRO A 51 -19.16 -5.60 0.56
N GLN A 52 -18.24 -5.67 -0.40
CA GLN A 52 -17.43 -4.54 -0.87
C GLN A 52 -18.02 -3.94 -2.16
N PRO A 53 -17.84 -2.64 -2.43
CA PRO A 53 -18.14 -2.07 -3.74
C PRO A 53 -17.36 -2.78 -4.85
N VAL A 54 -17.94 -2.84 -6.06
CA VAL A 54 -17.25 -3.37 -7.25
C VAL A 54 -16.14 -2.42 -7.72
N ALA A 55 -15.23 -2.91 -8.56
CA ALA A 55 -14.03 -2.16 -8.92
C ALA A 55 -14.36 -0.87 -9.69
N GLU A 56 -15.35 -0.94 -10.58
CA GLU A 56 -15.80 0.17 -11.41
C GLU A 56 -16.25 1.36 -10.54
N ASP A 57 -17.07 1.10 -9.52
CA ASP A 57 -17.56 2.12 -8.59
C ASP A 57 -16.45 2.72 -7.71
N ILE A 58 -15.40 1.94 -7.40
CA ILE A 58 -14.23 2.45 -6.68
C ILE A 58 -13.40 3.37 -7.58
N LEU A 59 -13.20 3.00 -8.83
CA LEU A 59 -12.43 3.80 -9.80
C LEU A 59 -13.09 5.16 -10.07
N GLU A 60 -14.43 5.25 -10.05
CA GLU A 60 -15.17 6.51 -10.17
C GLU A 60 -14.87 7.52 -9.05
N ARG A 61 -14.26 7.08 -7.94
CA ARG A 61 -13.86 7.96 -6.84
C ARG A 61 -12.55 8.70 -7.09
N TYR A 62 -11.79 8.33 -8.11
CA TYR A 62 -10.51 8.92 -8.49
C TYR A 62 -10.70 9.99 -9.58
N ASP A 63 -11.38 11.07 -9.22
CA ASP A 63 -11.76 12.17 -10.11
C ASP A 63 -10.89 13.43 -9.92
N ASP A 64 -11.37 14.57 -10.41
CA ASP A 64 -10.68 15.84 -10.28
C ASP A 64 -10.49 16.29 -8.82
N GLU A 65 -11.43 15.95 -7.91
CA GLU A 65 -11.27 16.27 -6.48
C GLU A 65 -10.09 15.50 -5.88
N TYR A 66 -9.95 14.21 -6.23
CA TYR A 66 -8.78 13.42 -5.86
C TYR A 66 -7.50 14.05 -6.40
N PHE A 67 -7.46 14.39 -7.68
CA PHE A 67 -6.29 15.03 -8.29
C PHE A 67 -5.90 16.33 -7.59
N HIS A 68 -6.86 17.21 -7.31
CA HIS A 68 -6.60 18.47 -6.63
C HIS A 68 -6.04 18.24 -5.22
N TYR A 69 -6.62 17.31 -4.46
CA TYR A 69 -6.11 16.94 -3.14
C TYR A 69 -4.67 16.43 -3.20
N GLU A 70 -4.36 15.52 -4.12
CA GLU A 70 -3.01 14.96 -4.26
C GLU A 70 -2.00 16.05 -4.63
N LYS A 71 -2.35 16.91 -5.57
CA LYS A 71 -1.50 18.02 -6.00
C LYS A 71 -1.23 19.04 -4.89
N GLU A 72 -2.24 19.39 -4.11
CA GLU A 72 -2.08 20.33 -2.98
C GLU A 72 -1.16 19.78 -1.88
N ASN A 73 -1.06 18.46 -1.75
CA ASN A 73 -0.32 17.78 -0.69
C ASN A 73 0.97 17.09 -1.17
N GLU A 74 1.35 17.22 -2.45
CA GLU A 74 2.38 16.41 -3.09
C GLU A 74 3.76 16.47 -2.40
N GLU A 75 4.15 17.64 -1.88
CA GLU A 75 5.41 17.80 -1.15
C GLU A 75 5.38 17.11 0.22
N ASN A 76 4.23 17.14 0.91
CA ASN A 76 4.07 16.42 2.18
C ASN A 76 4.12 14.91 1.94
N PHE A 77 3.46 14.42 0.88
CA PHE A 77 3.47 13.01 0.52
C PHE A 77 4.86 12.55 0.08
N LEU A 78 5.56 13.33 -0.75
CA LEU A 78 6.95 13.05 -1.13
C LEU A 78 7.84 12.88 0.09
N ASN A 79 7.76 13.80 1.06
CA ASN A 79 8.57 13.74 2.28
C ASN A 79 8.26 12.50 3.11
N LEU A 80 6.98 12.13 3.23
CA LEU A 80 6.57 10.90 3.93
C LEU A 80 7.05 9.64 3.21
N MET A 81 6.95 9.58 1.89
CA MET A 81 7.45 8.46 1.09
C MET A 81 8.97 8.32 1.19
N LYS A 82 9.72 9.43 1.10
CA LYS A 82 11.18 9.42 1.28
C LYS A 82 11.58 8.96 2.68
N LEU A 83 10.88 9.43 3.72
CA LEU A 83 11.07 8.93 5.08
C LEU A 83 10.78 7.41 5.14
N GLY A 84 9.70 6.99 4.49
CA GLY A 84 9.32 5.62 4.14
C GLY A 84 10.50 4.75 3.72
N LEU A 85 11.03 5.11 2.55
CA LEU A 85 12.15 4.45 1.88
C LEU A 85 13.40 4.42 2.78
N ARG A 86 13.71 5.53 3.45
CA ARG A 86 14.88 5.59 4.33
C ARG A 86 14.78 4.62 5.50
N ASP A 87 13.66 4.56 6.22
CA ASP A 87 13.57 3.71 7.42
C ASP A 87 13.51 2.21 7.09
N ILE A 88 13.16 1.85 5.85
CA ILE A 88 13.28 0.48 5.35
C ILE A 88 14.67 0.18 4.76
N GLY A 89 15.53 1.19 4.70
CA GLY A 89 16.92 1.14 4.25
C GLY A 89 17.07 1.02 2.73
N PHE A 90 16.20 1.69 1.98
CA PHE A 90 16.32 1.79 0.53
C PHE A 90 17.71 2.27 0.10
N ASP A 91 18.27 3.29 0.76
CA ASP A 91 19.59 3.84 0.42
C ASP A 91 20.73 2.79 0.54
N GLU A 92 20.62 1.85 1.48
CA GLU A 92 21.58 0.74 1.65
C GLU A 92 21.48 -0.29 0.52
N LEU A 93 20.27 -0.55 0.03
CA LEU A 93 20.03 -1.48 -1.08
C LEU A 93 20.52 -0.88 -2.41
N VAL A 94 20.40 0.43 -2.56
CA VAL A 94 20.79 1.15 -3.78
C VAL A 94 22.30 1.31 -3.87
N SER A 95 22.98 1.55 -2.75
CA SER A 95 24.45 1.71 -2.72
C SER A 95 25.20 0.42 -3.08
N THR A 96 24.54 -0.73 -2.99
CA THR A 96 25.12 -2.05 -3.31
C THR A 96 24.77 -2.56 -4.71
N SER A 97 23.94 -1.83 -5.47
CA SER A 97 23.44 -2.26 -6.78
C SER A 97 23.54 -1.11 -7.80
N GLU A 98 24.73 -0.92 -8.40
CA GLU A 98 24.90 0.07 -9.48
C GLU A 98 24.21 -0.37 -10.78
N GLU A 99 24.16 -1.67 -11.03
CA GLU A 99 23.46 -2.26 -12.16
C GLU A 99 21.97 -2.40 -11.82
N ASN A 100 21.09 -1.79 -12.64
CA ASN A 100 19.62 -1.92 -12.61
C ASN A 100 18.79 -1.00 -11.68
N ARG A 101 19.00 0.32 -11.75
CA ARG A 101 18.11 1.36 -11.17
C ARG A 101 16.78 1.52 -11.92
N SER A 102 15.93 0.51 -11.84
CA SER A 102 14.56 0.51 -12.41
C SER A 102 13.51 0.48 -11.29
N PHE A 103 12.60 1.46 -11.31
CA PHE A 103 11.61 1.69 -10.25
C PHE A 103 10.21 1.85 -10.85
N LEU A 104 9.23 1.14 -10.31
CA LEU A 104 7.82 1.31 -10.61
C LEU A 104 7.08 1.81 -9.37
N ASP A 105 6.37 2.92 -9.51
CA ASP A 105 5.50 3.50 -8.48
C ASP A 105 4.03 3.26 -8.82
N ILE A 106 3.35 2.38 -8.08
CA ILE A 106 1.95 2.03 -8.33
C ILE A 106 1.05 2.91 -7.46
N GLY A 107 0.04 3.53 -8.07
CA GLY A 107 -0.76 4.60 -7.45
C GLY A 107 0.11 5.83 -7.20
N CYS A 108 0.86 6.25 -8.22
CA CYS A 108 1.89 7.28 -8.07
C CYS A 108 1.35 8.70 -7.91
N ALA A 109 0.02 8.90 -7.99
CA ALA A 109 -0.62 10.20 -7.95
C ALA A 109 0.01 11.19 -8.94
N THR A 110 0.56 12.32 -8.46
CA THR A 110 1.24 13.30 -9.33
C THR A 110 2.59 12.85 -9.87
N GLY A 111 3.10 11.67 -9.47
CA GLY A 111 4.39 11.13 -9.90
C GLY A 111 5.60 11.75 -9.19
N ARG A 112 5.40 12.49 -8.10
CA ARG A 112 6.44 13.27 -7.41
C ARG A 112 7.60 12.42 -6.89
N LEU A 113 7.32 11.21 -6.38
CA LEU A 113 8.37 10.27 -5.95
C LEU A 113 9.20 9.79 -7.15
N SER A 114 8.54 9.32 -8.19
CA SER A 114 9.17 8.87 -9.43
C SER A 114 10.02 9.97 -10.08
N ALA A 115 9.55 11.21 -10.08
CA ALA A 115 10.30 12.38 -10.53
C ALA A 115 11.59 12.56 -9.71
N SER A 116 11.49 12.49 -8.39
CA SER A 116 12.66 12.63 -7.52
C SER A 116 13.70 11.52 -7.70
N LEU A 117 13.29 10.30 -8.07
CA LEU A 117 14.22 9.21 -8.40
C LEU A 117 14.82 9.39 -9.79
N LYS A 118 14.03 9.83 -10.76
CA LYS A 118 14.50 10.16 -12.11
C LYS A 118 15.59 11.25 -12.07
N ASP A 119 15.42 12.28 -11.24
CA ASP A 119 16.44 13.32 -11.02
C ASP A 119 17.76 12.77 -10.45
N GLN A 120 17.73 11.57 -9.85
CA GLN A 120 18.90 10.82 -9.36
C GLN A 120 19.42 9.78 -10.37
N GLY A 121 18.95 9.85 -11.63
CA GLY A 121 19.38 8.98 -12.72
C GLY A 121 18.68 7.62 -12.78
N TRP A 122 17.55 7.44 -12.11
CA TRP A 122 16.77 6.21 -12.19
C TRP A 122 15.89 6.15 -13.44
N ARG A 123 15.68 4.93 -13.96
CA ARG A 123 14.52 4.64 -14.81
C ARG A 123 13.32 4.46 -13.90
N ALA A 124 12.58 5.54 -13.65
CA ALA A 124 11.38 5.55 -12.83
C ALA A 124 10.12 5.71 -13.71
N GLU A 125 9.16 4.82 -13.52
CA GLU A 125 7.86 4.79 -14.21
C GLU A 125 6.73 4.70 -13.17
N GLY A 126 5.52 5.11 -13.55
CA GLY A 126 4.36 5.12 -12.65
C GLY A 126 3.10 4.51 -13.28
N VAL A 127 2.17 4.14 -12.42
CA VAL A 127 0.79 3.76 -12.79
C VAL A 127 -0.16 4.53 -11.90
N GLU A 128 -1.18 5.15 -12.47
CA GLU A 128 -2.17 5.92 -11.72
C GLU A 128 -3.53 5.86 -12.42
N VAL A 129 -4.58 5.53 -11.67
CA VAL A 129 -5.96 5.37 -12.20
C VAL A 129 -6.60 6.73 -12.47
N CYS A 130 -6.25 7.77 -11.71
CA CYS A 130 -6.66 9.13 -11.98
C CYS A 130 -5.91 9.69 -13.19
N ARG A 131 -6.57 9.66 -14.36
CA ARG A 131 -6.00 10.16 -15.62
C ARG A 131 -5.45 11.59 -15.51
N ALA A 132 -6.16 12.50 -14.83
CA ALA A 132 -5.72 13.88 -14.66
C ALA A 132 -4.38 13.98 -13.90
N ALA A 133 -4.21 13.17 -12.85
CA ALA A 133 -2.96 13.09 -12.08
C ALA A 133 -1.82 12.47 -12.89
N ALA A 134 -2.09 11.36 -13.60
CA ALA A 134 -1.11 10.69 -14.47
C ALA A 134 -0.59 11.62 -15.58
N GLU A 135 -1.49 12.32 -16.26
CA GLU A 135 -1.12 13.28 -17.30
C GLU A 135 -0.38 14.49 -16.74
N PHE A 136 -0.76 14.98 -15.55
CA PHE A 136 -0.03 16.04 -14.86
C PHE A 136 1.41 15.62 -14.58
N GLY A 137 1.64 14.46 -13.96
CA GLY A 137 3.00 13.98 -13.66
C GLY A 137 3.84 13.77 -14.92
N THR A 138 3.22 13.24 -15.98
CA THR A 138 3.88 13.08 -17.29
C THR A 138 4.29 14.42 -17.89
N ARG A 139 3.39 15.42 -17.91
CA ARG A 139 3.68 16.74 -18.50
C ARG A 139 4.64 17.57 -17.67
N ASN A 140 4.49 17.57 -16.34
CA ASN A 140 5.18 18.49 -15.44
C ASN A 140 6.52 17.95 -14.95
N PHE A 141 6.68 16.63 -14.85
CA PHE A 141 7.92 16.00 -14.36
C PHE A 141 8.59 15.11 -15.40
N GLY A 142 7.95 14.89 -16.55
CA GLY A 142 8.46 14.01 -17.60
C GLY A 142 8.56 12.54 -17.15
N VAL A 143 7.79 12.14 -16.14
CA VAL A 143 7.73 10.74 -15.68
C VAL A 143 6.81 9.97 -16.62
N PRO A 144 7.21 8.81 -17.17
CA PRO A 144 6.27 7.94 -17.88
C PRO A 144 5.24 7.38 -16.88
N ILE A 145 4.00 7.83 -16.96
CA ILE A 145 2.91 7.35 -16.10
C ILE A 145 1.80 6.75 -16.98
N PHE A 146 1.47 5.49 -16.73
CA PHE A 146 0.34 4.84 -17.39
C PHE A 146 -0.98 5.21 -16.69
N PRO A 147 -1.96 5.79 -17.41
CA PRO A 147 -3.26 6.15 -16.84
C PRO A 147 -4.20 4.93 -16.81
N GLY A 148 -4.17 4.17 -15.71
CA GLY A 148 -4.97 2.97 -15.52
C GLY A 148 -4.50 2.12 -14.35
N THR A 149 -4.87 0.85 -14.36
CA THR A 149 -4.45 -0.16 -13.37
C THR A 149 -3.07 -0.74 -13.70
N LEU A 150 -2.48 -1.47 -12.75
CA LEU A 150 -1.18 -2.14 -12.96
C LEU A 150 -1.29 -3.20 -14.05
N GLU A 151 -2.38 -3.96 -14.02
CA GLU A 151 -2.68 -5.05 -14.94
C GLU A 151 -2.87 -4.54 -16.38
N GLU A 152 -3.54 -3.40 -16.54
CA GLU A 152 -3.74 -2.75 -17.85
C GLU A 152 -2.44 -2.17 -18.44
N ALA A 153 -1.47 -1.79 -17.59
CA ALA A 153 -0.22 -1.21 -18.04
C ALA A 153 0.64 -2.17 -18.87
N GLY A 154 0.43 -3.49 -18.72
CA GLY A 154 1.01 -4.50 -19.60
C GLY A 154 2.54 -4.56 -19.57
N PHE A 155 3.16 -4.24 -18.43
CA PHE A 155 4.62 -4.28 -18.29
C PHE A 155 5.16 -5.69 -18.54
N SER A 156 6.37 -5.78 -19.09
CA SER A 156 7.05 -7.07 -19.27
C SER A 156 7.41 -7.72 -17.93
N ASP A 157 7.48 -9.05 -17.92
CA ASP A 157 8.02 -9.83 -16.80
C ASP A 157 9.43 -9.35 -16.44
N ASN A 158 9.76 -9.36 -15.15
CA ASN A 158 11.12 -9.09 -14.66
C ASN A 158 11.70 -7.75 -15.17
N SER A 159 10.88 -6.70 -15.24
CA SER A 159 11.24 -5.40 -15.79
C SER A 159 11.77 -4.43 -14.73
N PHE A 160 11.34 -4.56 -13.47
CA PHE A 160 11.68 -3.63 -12.39
C PHE A 160 12.50 -4.27 -11.28
N GLN A 161 13.53 -3.55 -10.81
CA GLN A 161 14.30 -3.94 -9.64
C GLN A 161 13.57 -3.56 -8.34
N PHE A 162 12.85 -2.44 -8.37
CA PHE A 162 12.06 -1.95 -7.24
C PHE A 162 10.63 -1.67 -7.71
N VAL A 163 9.66 -2.17 -6.96
CA VAL A 163 8.25 -1.79 -7.08
C VAL A 163 7.82 -1.20 -5.75
N HIS A 164 7.11 -0.08 -5.80
CA HIS A 164 6.63 0.63 -4.63
C HIS A 164 5.12 0.87 -4.75
N ASN A 165 4.42 0.79 -3.63
CA ASN A 165 3.13 1.44 -3.47
C ASN A 165 2.99 1.97 -2.04
N SER A 166 2.37 3.13 -1.92
CA SER A 166 2.04 3.74 -0.64
C SER A 166 0.56 4.06 -0.61
N HIS A 167 -0.17 3.44 0.31
CA HIS A 167 -1.61 3.61 0.48
C HIS A 167 -2.45 3.21 -0.75
N VAL A 168 -2.15 2.03 -1.31
CA VAL A 168 -2.83 1.52 -2.53
C VAL A 168 -3.47 0.16 -2.28
N ILE A 169 -2.71 -0.80 -1.71
CA ILE A 169 -3.16 -2.19 -1.56
C ILE A 169 -4.48 -2.31 -0.77
N GLU A 170 -4.76 -1.41 0.17
CA GLU A 170 -6.01 -1.37 0.92
C GLU A 170 -7.23 -1.01 0.07
N HIS A 171 -7.04 -0.40 -1.10
CA HIS A 171 -8.09 0.01 -2.04
C HIS A 171 -8.36 -1.04 -3.14
N ILE A 172 -7.49 -2.03 -3.31
CA ILE A 172 -7.56 -2.97 -4.43
C ILE A 172 -8.57 -4.09 -4.17
N ASN A 173 -9.58 -4.26 -5.04
CA ASN A 173 -10.64 -5.27 -4.89
C ASN A 173 -10.12 -6.72 -4.87
N ARG A 174 -9.03 -7.00 -5.60
CA ARG A 174 -8.39 -8.32 -5.79
C ARG A 174 -6.91 -8.26 -5.36
N PRO A 175 -6.61 -8.12 -4.05
CA PRO A 175 -5.24 -7.86 -3.61
C PRO A 175 -4.32 -9.07 -3.79
N ASP A 176 -4.86 -10.28 -3.99
CA ASP A 176 -4.11 -11.48 -4.37
C ASP A 176 -3.62 -11.45 -5.83
N GLU A 177 -4.47 -11.01 -6.76
CA GLU A 177 -4.09 -10.83 -8.17
C GLU A 177 -3.08 -9.68 -8.31
N PHE A 178 -3.30 -8.58 -7.61
CA PHE A 178 -2.38 -7.44 -7.55
C PHE A 178 -0.98 -7.82 -7.08
N MET A 179 -0.89 -8.64 -6.01
CA MET A 179 0.39 -9.12 -5.50
C MET A 179 1.08 -10.09 -6.47
N ALA A 180 0.32 -10.91 -7.19
CA ALA A 180 0.85 -11.78 -8.24
C ALA A 180 1.41 -10.96 -9.41
N GLU A 181 0.74 -9.87 -9.79
CA GLU A 181 1.20 -8.98 -10.86
C GLU A 181 2.46 -8.23 -10.47
N ILE A 182 2.55 -7.70 -9.24
CA ILE A 182 3.79 -7.13 -8.69
C ILE A 182 4.92 -8.16 -8.73
N TYR A 183 4.64 -9.40 -8.34
CA TYR A 183 5.63 -10.47 -8.38
C TYR A 183 6.10 -10.76 -9.83
N ARG A 184 5.20 -10.74 -10.81
CA ARG A 184 5.53 -10.96 -12.22
C ARG A 184 6.47 -9.88 -12.78
N VAL A 185 6.15 -8.61 -12.55
CA VAL A 185 6.93 -7.48 -13.10
C VAL A 185 8.26 -7.27 -12.38
N LEU A 186 8.42 -7.76 -11.15
CA LEU A 186 9.69 -7.70 -10.42
C LEU A 186 10.73 -8.66 -11.01
N LYS A 187 11.97 -8.19 -11.11
CA LYS A 187 13.14 -9.04 -11.39
C LYS A 187 13.35 -10.06 -10.27
N PRO A 188 13.93 -11.24 -10.56
CA PRO A 188 14.43 -12.13 -9.51
C PRO A 188 15.45 -11.38 -8.64
N GLY A 189 15.30 -11.45 -7.31
CA GLY A 189 16.07 -10.64 -6.37
C GLY A 189 15.56 -9.20 -6.19
N GLY A 190 14.53 -8.80 -6.95
CA GLY A 190 13.89 -7.50 -6.89
C GLY A 190 13.10 -7.27 -5.60
N TYR A 191 12.90 -6.01 -5.25
CA TYR A 191 12.29 -5.59 -4.00
C TYR A 191 10.92 -4.96 -4.21
N TYR A 192 9.98 -5.34 -3.35
CA TYR A 192 8.66 -4.74 -3.25
C TYR A 192 8.54 -3.96 -1.94
N ILE A 193 8.17 -2.69 -2.03
CA ILE A 193 8.01 -1.79 -0.90
C ILE A 193 6.53 -1.41 -0.78
N CYS A 194 5.90 -1.80 0.32
CA CYS A 194 4.47 -1.56 0.55
C CYS A 194 4.28 -0.77 1.84
N ALA A 195 3.70 0.43 1.75
CA ALA A 195 3.20 1.17 2.91
C ALA A 195 1.66 1.17 2.92
N THR A 196 1.05 0.88 4.07
CA THR A 196 -0.42 0.78 4.23
C THR A 196 -0.82 0.93 5.71
N PRO A 197 -2.07 1.28 6.06
CA PRO A 197 -2.53 1.35 7.44
C PRO A 197 -2.35 0.02 8.19
N ASN A 198 -2.08 0.11 9.48
CA ASN A 198 -1.95 -1.04 10.36
C ASN A 198 -3.16 -1.13 11.29
N SER A 199 -4.05 -2.08 11.03
CA SER A 199 -5.26 -2.31 11.83
C SER A 199 -5.01 -2.81 13.25
N HIS A 200 -3.77 -3.21 13.56
CA HIS A 200 -3.34 -3.54 14.93
C HIS A 200 -2.56 -2.38 15.58
N GLY A 201 -2.49 -1.22 14.93
CA GLY A 201 -1.92 0.00 15.51
C GLY A 201 -2.77 0.52 16.67
N LEU A 202 -2.13 1.29 17.56
CA LEU A 202 -2.78 1.78 18.78
C LEU A 202 -4.07 2.56 18.48
N GLN A 203 -4.04 3.44 17.46
CA GLN A 203 -5.23 4.22 17.08
C GLN A 203 -6.35 3.33 16.52
N ALA A 204 -6.03 2.32 15.71
CA ALA A 204 -7.03 1.39 15.18
C ALA A 204 -7.75 0.63 16.32
N LEU A 205 -6.98 0.17 17.32
CA LEU A 205 -7.53 -0.54 18.47
C LEU A 205 -8.39 0.35 19.38
N LEU A 206 -7.97 1.60 19.59
CA LEU A 206 -8.68 2.56 20.45
C LEU A 206 -9.92 3.15 19.79
N PHE A 207 -9.84 3.50 18.51
CA PHE A 207 -10.88 4.29 17.84
C PHE A 207 -11.81 3.46 16.95
N GLN A 208 -11.43 2.23 16.54
CA GLN A 208 -12.27 1.31 15.77
C GLN A 208 -12.96 2.00 14.58
N GLU A 209 -14.29 2.12 14.55
CA GLU A 209 -15.04 2.79 13.47
C GLU A 209 -14.74 4.29 13.32
N LYS A 210 -14.17 4.92 14.35
CA LYS A 210 -13.73 6.32 14.33
C LYS A 210 -12.25 6.44 13.96
N TRP A 211 -11.57 5.33 13.70
CA TRP A 211 -10.20 5.35 13.24
C TRP A 211 -10.11 6.04 11.87
N ARG A 212 -9.11 6.90 11.67
CA ARG A 212 -8.96 7.71 10.45
C ARG A 212 -8.83 6.88 9.16
N SER A 213 -8.43 5.61 9.27
CA SER A 213 -8.33 4.68 8.15
C SER A 213 -9.55 3.78 8.02
N ALA A 214 -10.53 3.83 8.93
CA ALA A 214 -11.82 3.15 8.74
C ALA A 214 -12.73 3.99 7.81
N ILE A 215 -12.29 4.17 6.57
CA ILE A 215 -12.98 4.97 5.55
C ILE A 215 -13.59 4.07 4.46
N PRO A 216 -14.63 4.53 3.73
CA PRO A 216 -15.28 3.75 2.69
C PRO A 216 -14.39 3.33 1.51
N ASP A 217 -13.29 4.02 1.27
CA ASP A 217 -12.34 3.74 0.18
C ASP A 217 -11.36 2.61 0.50
N HIS A 218 -11.08 2.35 1.78
CA HIS A 218 -10.27 1.20 2.17
C HIS A 218 -11.17 -0.04 2.17
N LEU A 219 -10.95 -0.96 1.24
CA LEU A 219 -11.64 -2.25 1.18
C LEU A 219 -11.07 -3.25 2.19
N PHE A 220 -9.77 -3.13 2.48
CA PHE A 220 -9.04 -4.01 3.39
C PHE A 220 -8.30 -3.19 4.43
N LEU A 221 -8.30 -3.66 5.69
CA LEU A 221 -7.45 -3.12 6.74
C LEU A 221 -6.49 -4.21 7.19
N PHE A 222 -5.31 -4.21 6.55
CA PHE A 222 -4.27 -5.17 6.85
C PHE A 222 -3.66 -4.95 8.24
N SER A 223 -2.97 -5.97 8.73
CA SER A 223 -2.17 -5.89 9.96
C SER A 223 -0.79 -6.48 9.72
N LEU A 224 0.07 -6.35 10.72
CA LEU A 224 1.38 -7.00 10.76
C LEU A 224 1.31 -8.54 10.72
N HIS A 225 0.12 -9.12 10.83
CA HIS A 225 -0.13 -10.53 10.65
C HIS A 225 -0.62 -10.85 9.23
N THR A 226 -1.60 -10.09 8.71
CA THR A 226 -2.32 -10.47 7.48
C THR A 226 -1.64 -10.07 6.19
N LEU A 227 -0.95 -8.91 6.13
CA LEU A 227 -0.18 -8.53 4.95
C LEU A 227 0.98 -9.52 4.68
N PRO A 228 1.77 -9.94 5.69
CA PRO A 228 2.74 -11.02 5.53
C PRO A 228 2.19 -12.34 4.99
N LEU A 229 0.97 -12.73 5.38
CA LEU A 229 0.36 -13.97 4.87
C LEU A 229 0.06 -13.85 3.37
N LEU A 230 -0.48 -12.72 2.94
CA LEU A 230 -0.73 -12.45 1.52
C LEU A 230 0.57 -12.40 0.71
N ALA A 231 1.59 -11.72 1.23
CA ALA A 231 2.90 -11.64 0.59
C ALA A 231 3.56 -13.01 0.43
N LYS A 232 3.57 -13.84 1.48
CA LYS A 232 4.10 -15.21 1.41
C LYS A 232 3.34 -16.08 0.43
N LYS A 233 2.00 -16.01 0.42
CA LYS A 233 1.15 -16.72 -0.56
C LYS A 233 1.51 -16.35 -2.01
N SER A 234 1.98 -15.12 -2.23
CA SER A 234 2.39 -14.60 -3.54
C SER A 234 3.87 -14.84 -3.85
N GLY A 235 4.60 -15.59 -3.02
CA GLY A 235 6.00 -15.96 -3.24
C GLY A 235 7.05 -14.99 -2.68
N PHE A 236 6.64 -13.95 -1.94
CA PHE A 236 7.59 -12.98 -1.39
C PHE A 236 8.25 -13.43 -0.08
N HIS A 237 9.54 -13.09 0.06
CA HIS A 237 10.26 -13.12 1.34
C HIS A 237 10.17 -11.77 2.05
N ILE A 238 10.11 -11.80 3.39
CA ILE A 238 10.03 -10.59 4.21
C ILE A 238 11.45 -10.23 4.67
N ILE A 239 11.95 -9.07 4.23
CA ILE A 239 13.31 -8.64 4.54
C ILE A 239 13.30 -7.68 5.73
N ARG A 240 12.46 -6.65 5.69
CA ARG A 240 12.34 -5.64 6.76
C ARG A 240 10.90 -5.20 6.93
N LYS A 241 10.57 -4.71 8.13
CA LYS A 241 9.31 -4.05 8.43
C LYS A 241 9.52 -2.91 9.42
N LYS A 242 8.71 -1.86 9.30
CA LYS A 242 8.64 -0.74 10.26
C LYS A 242 7.19 -0.30 10.44
N THR A 243 6.92 0.42 11.51
CA THR A 243 5.63 1.08 11.73
C THR A 243 5.81 2.51 12.17
N TRP A 244 4.87 3.35 11.78
CA TRP A 244 4.86 4.80 11.98
C TRP A 244 3.52 5.25 12.53
N GLY A 245 3.49 6.47 13.08
CA GLY A 245 2.25 7.08 13.56
C GLY A 245 1.94 6.70 15.00
N GLY A 246 2.16 7.63 15.93
CA GLY A 246 1.74 7.56 17.32
C GLY A 246 0.43 8.33 17.55
N LEU A 247 0.19 8.81 18.77
CA LEU A 247 -0.99 9.64 19.07
C LEU A 247 -0.97 10.95 18.26
N GLY A 248 -2.11 11.32 17.65
CA GLY A 248 -2.26 12.56 16.89
C GLY A 248 -1.95 13.82 17.72
N LYS A 249 -1.54 14.93 17.07
CA LYS A 249 -1.43 16.23 17.75
C LYS A 249 -2.78 16.59 18.38
N GLY A 250 -2.78 16.95 19.66
CA GLY A 250 -3.99 17.31 20.43
C GLY A 250 -4.67 16.16 21.17
N CYS A 251 -4.25 14.91 20.98
CA CYS A 251 -4.78 13.76 21.74
C CYS A 251 -4.18 13.64 23.16
N ALA A 252 -3.06 14.31 23.42
CA ALA A 252 -2.36 14.33 24.70
C ALA A 252 -1.44 15.58 24.80
N PRO A 253 -1.10 16.05 26.01
CA PRO A 253 -0.05 17.07 26.20
C PRO A 253 1.29 16.64 25.57
N ASP A 254 2.08 17.59 25.08
CA ASP A 254 3.32 17.30 24.31
C ASP A 254 4.33 16.41 25.06
N TRP A 255 4.41 16.53 26.38
CA TRP A 255 5.29 15.69 27.20
C TRP A 255 4.83 14.22 27.23
N LEU A 256 3.51 13.98 27.29
CA LEU A 256 2.92 12.65 27.26
C LEU A 256 2.96 12.08 25.84
N LYS A 257 2.77 12.92 24.81
CA LYS A 257 2.98 12.54 23.42
C LYS A 257 4.41 12.07 23.15
N LYS A 258 5.43 12.81 23.63
CA LYS A 258 6.84 12.41 23.51
C LYS A 258 7.13 11.10 24.24
N LEU A 259 6.55 10.90 25.42
CA LEU A 259 6.67 9.66 26.18
C LEU A 259 6.05 8.48 25.41
N VAL A 260 4.81 8.62 24.94
CA VAL A 260 4.10 7.59 24.17
C VAL A 260 4.82 7.31 22.85
N ASP A 261 5.22 8.33 22.09
CA ASP A 261 5.95 8.16 20.83
C ASP A 261 7.31 7.45 21.05
N SER A 262 7.95 7.65 22.21
CA SER A 262 9.19 6.94 22.60
C SER A 262 8.94 5.48 23.01
N MET A 263 7.84 5.19 23.72
CA MET A 263 7.46 3.85 24.17
C MET A 263 6.83 2.99 23.07
N VAL A 264 6.20 3.60 22.06
CA VAL A 264 5.44 2.92 20.99
C VAL A 264 6.34 2.47 19.83
N LYS A 265 7.46 3.17 19.57
CA LYS A 265 8.41 2.82 18.50
C LYS A 265 9.01 1.40 18.62
N PRO A 266 9.40 0.91 19.82
CA PRO A 266 9.87 -0.46 19.99
C PRO A 266 8.77 -1.53 19.91
N LEU A 267 7.49 -1.15 20.12
CA LEU A 267 6.37 -2.08 20.28
C LEU A 267 5.58 -2.35 18.99
N VAL A 268 5.98 -1.76 17.85
CA VAL A 268 5.35 -2.00 16.54
C VAL A 268 3.84 -1.65 16.51
N TRP A 269 3.46 -0.60 17.25
CA TRP A 269 2.07 -0.14 17.43
C TRP A 269 1.72 1.06 16.57
N GLY A 270 2.53 1.34 15.54
CA GLY A 270 2.28 2.44 14.63
C GLY A 270 0.98 2.25 13.83
N ASP A 271 0.33 3.36 13.55
CA ASP A 271 -0.89 3.48 12.76
C ASP A 271 -0.73 3.13 11.27
N VAL A 272 0.49 3.26 10.75
CA VAL A 272 0.89 2.86 9.40
C VAL A 272 2.01 1.84 9.53
N MET A 273 2.04 0.87 8.62
CA MET A 273 3.15 -0.08 8.49
C MET A 273 3.80 0.06 7.12
N ILE A 274 5.09 -0.21 7.06
CA ILE A 274 5.82 -0.41 5.80
C ILE A 274 6.53 -1.76 5.84
N TYR A 275 6.58 -2.42 4.69
CA TYR A 275 7.32 -3.63 4.49
C TYR A 275 8.25 -3.50 3.30
N LEU A 276 9.43 -4.12 3.43
CA LEU A 276 10.31 -4.47 2.32
C LEU A 276 10.23 -5.98 2.15
N PHE A 277 9.67 -6.37 1.03
CA PHE A 277 9.61 -7.73 0.54
C PHE A 277 10.63 -7.93 -0.58
N GLN A 278 11.02 -9.18 -0.84
CA GLN A 278 11.89 -9.53 -1.94
C GLN A 278 11.32 -10.71 -2.72
N LYS A 279 11.37 -10.63 -4.05
CA LYS A 279 11.17 -11.77 -4.93
C LYS A 279 12.44 -12.63 -4.89
N PRO A 280 12.37 -13.93 -4.54
CA PRO A 280 13.55 -14.79 -4.49
C PRO A 280 14.32 -14.79 -5.82
N HIS A 281 15.62 -15.08 -5.75
CA HIS A 281 16.40 -15.34 -6.96
C HIS A 281 15.88 -16.63 -7.63
N SER A 282 15.92 -16.70 -8.95
CA SER A 282 15.43 -17.83 -9.75
C SER A 282 16.22 -19.14 -9.57
N TYR A 283 17.21 -19.17 -8.67
CA TYR A 283 18.00 -20.34 -8.30
C TYR A 283 18.07 -20.51 -6.78
N GLU A 284 16.98 -20.96 -6.18
CA GLU A 284 17.05 -21.89 -5.05
C GLU A 284 16.26 -23.13 -5.45
N GLY A 285 16.95 -24.01 -6.19
CA GLY A 285 16.50 -25.38 -6.35
C GLY A 285 16.53 -26.03 -4.96
N GLU A 286 15.37 -26.38 -4.44
CA GLU A 286 15.26 -27.47 -3.49
C GLU A 286 15.87 -28.71 -4.16
N ASN A 287 17.13 -29.01 -3.88
CA ASN A 287 17.59 -30.38 -3.96
C ASN A 287 16.95 -31.09 -2.77
N PRO A 288 15.98 -31.99 -2.96
CA PRO A 288 15.62 -32.90 -1.88
C PRO A 288 16.88 -33.73 -1.62
N GLN A 289 17.47 -33.59 -0.43
CA GLN A 289 18.45 -34.57 0.01
C GLN A 289 17.73 -35.92 0.06
N PRO A 290 18.20 -36.95 -0.65
CA PRO A 290 17.67 -38.29 -0.49
C PRO A 290 18.16 -38.82 0.86
N ASP A 291 17.21 -39.05 1.78
CA ASP A 291 17.38 -40.05 2.83
C ASP A 291 17.15 -41.46 2.26
#